data_AF-A0A661MH34-F1
#
_entry.id   AF-A0A661MH34-F1
#
_cell.length_a   1.000
_cell.length_b   1.000
_cell.length_c   1.000
_cell.angle_alpha   90.00
_cell.angle_beta   90.00
_cell.angle_gamma   90.00
#
_symmetry.space_group_name_H-M   'P 1'
#
loop_
_entity.id
_entity.type
_entity.pdbx_description
1 polymer ?
#
loop_
_entity_poly.entity_id
_entity_poly.type
_entity_poly.pdbx_seq_one_letter_code
_entity_poly.pdbx_strand_id
1 'polypeptide(L)'
;MTTLFCEQQRFTQWWFWLLVGGLSLGAWVSAYVQLVAGTPVGNKPASDGMMLALWVGVGVLFPLFFYSCKLMVEVYPGVLRYRFAPFHLRWHEIPAESLAEATAVTYRPLRDYGGWGIRYSSQGKAYNVRGNRGVRVCLTSGQTILFGSQRAEELASALQTMG
;
A
#
# COMPACT_ATOMS: atom_id res chain seq x y z
N MET A 1 -4.95 8.11 27.51
CA MET A 1 -5.98 7.87 26.49
C MET A 1 -5.72 6.51 25.89
N THR A 2 -6.66 5.58 26.03
CA THR A 2 -6.52 4.20 25.52
C THR A 2 -6.86 4.20 24.04
N THR A 3 -6.04 3.56 23.21
CA THR A 3 -6.31 3.35 21.78
C THR A 3 -7.55 2.47 21.62
N LEU A 4 -8.52 2.89 20.81
CA LEU A 4 -9.72 2.09 20.48
C LEU A 4 -9.39 1.02 19.42
N PHE A 5 -8.49 1.34 18.50
CA PHE A 5 -8.04 0.42 17.46
C PHE A 5 -6.64 0.78 16.97
N CYS A 6 -5.83 -0.21 16.61
CA CYS A 6 -4.54 -0.01 15.95
C CYS A 6 -4.25 -1.19 15.03
N GLU A 7 -4.03 -0.93 13.74
CA GLU A 7 -3.63 -1.93 12.75
C GLU A 7 -2.44 -1.42 11.93
N GLN A 8 -1.45 -2.29 11.75
CA GLN A 8 -0.35 -2.09 10.81
C GLN A 8 -0.37 -3.19 9.76
N GLN A 9 -0.37 -2.79 8.50
CA GLN A 9 -0.41 -3.69 7.36
C GLN A 9 0.80 -3.48 6.47
N ARG A 10 1.37 -4.59 5.98
CA ARG A 10 2.43 -4.63 4.96
C ARG A 10 1.99 -5.53 3.82
N PHE A 11 2.66 -5.40 2.67
CA PHE A 11 2.50 -6.34 1.57
C PHE A 11 3.07 -7.69 2.00
N THR A 12 2.21 -8.66 2.29
CA THR A 12 2.60 -10.03 2.71
C THR A 12 2.07 -11.11 1.77
N GLN A 13 1.37 -10.73 0.70
CA GLN A 13 0.79 -11.66 -0.24
C GLN A 13 1.91 -12.40 -1.00
N TRP A 14 1.92 -13.73 -0.95
CA TRP A 14 2.97 -14.53 -1.57
C TRP A 14 3.08 -14.29 -3.09
N TRP A 15 1.94 -14.17 -3.78
CA TRP A 15 1.90 -13.94 -5.23
C TRP A 15 2.47 -12.57 -5.60
N PHE A 16 2.29 -11.57 -4.73
CA PHE A 16 2.85 -10.24 -4.93
C PHE A 16 4.38 -10.30 -4.84
N TRP A 17 4.90 -10.99 -3.82
CA TRP A 17 6.35 -11.19 -3.66
C TRP A 17 6.96 -12.10 -4.72
N LEU A 18 6.18 -13.03 -5.30
CA LEU A 18 6.61 -13.79 -6.47
C LEU A 18 6.81 -12.88 -7.68
N LEU A 19 5.88 -11.95 -7.95
CA LEU A 19 6.03 -10.99 -9.05
C LEU A 19 7.21 -10.04 -8.83
N VAL A 20 7.34 -9.46 -7.63
CA VAL A 20 8.46 -8.58 -7.28
C VAL A 20 9.79 -9.33 -7.35
N GLY A 21 9.84 -10.54 -6.77
CA GLY A 21 11.02 -11.39 -6.76
C GLY A 21 11.41 -11.86 -8.16
N GLY A 22 10.45 -12.19 -9.02
CA GLY A 22 10.69 -12.58 -10.41
C GLY A 22 11.33 -11.47 -11.24
N LEU A 23 10.79 -10.24 -11.17
CA LEU A 23 11.37 -9.08 -11.84
C LEU A 23 12.79 -8.77 -11.32
N SER A 24 12.97 -8.87 -10.01
CA SER A 24 14.26 -8.60 -9.36
C SER A 24 15.30 -9.64 -9.76
N LEU A 25 14.93 -10.92 -9.74
CA LEU A 25 15.78 -12.02 -10.17
C LEU A 25 16.19 -11.86 -11.64
N GLY A 26 15.26 -11.46 -12.51
CA GLY A 26 15.57 -11.14 -13.91
C GLY A 26 16.62 -10.04 -14.04
N ALA A 27 16.53 -8.98 -13.24
CA ALA A 27 17.53 -7.91 -13.21
C ALA A 27 18.90 -8.41 -12.71
N TRP A 28 18.93 -9.25 -11.66
CA TRP A 28 20.15 -9.89 -11.15
C TRP A 28 20.83 -10.79 -12.18
N VAL A 29 20.07 -11.67 -12.83
CA VAL A 29 20.61 -12.57 -13.87
C VAL A 29 21.12 -11.76 -15.06
N SER A 30 20.37 -10.76 -15.52
CA SER A 30 20.77 -9.93 -16.66
C SER A 30 22.06 -9.15 -16.37
N ALA A 31 22.18 -8.59 -15.17
CA ALA A 31 23.38 -7.87 -14.75
C ALA A 31 24.59 -8.80 -14.62
N TYR A 32 24.41 -10.02 -14.09
CA TYR A 32 25.48 -11.01 -14.04
C TYR A 32 25.97 -11.39 -15.44
N VAL A 33 25.04 -11.72 -16.34
CA VAL A 33 25.38 -12.14 -17.72
C VAL A 33 26.12 -11.03 -18.47
N GLN A 34 25.67 -9.79 -18.34
CA GLN A 34 26.29 -8.68 -19.07
C GLN A 34 27.57 -8.17 -18.40
N LEU A 35 27.54 -7.85 -17.10
CA LEU A 35 28.64 -7.15 -16.41
C LEU A 35 29.75 -8.09 -15.96
N VAL A 36 29.45 -9.38 -15.73
CA VAL A 36 30.42 -10.37 -15.25
C VAL A 36 30.81 -11.34 -16.36
N ALA A 37 29.82 -11.92 -17.05
CA ALA A 37 30.09 -12.88 -18.13
C ALA A 37 30.39 -12.20 -19.49
N GLY A 38 30.30 -10.87 -19.58
CA GLY A 38 30.63 -10.10 -20.79
C GLY A 38 29.73 -10.39 -21.99
N THR A 39 28.59 -11.06 -21.79
CA THR A 39 27.66 -11.41 -22.87
C THR A 39 26.53 -10.39 -22.91
N PRO A 40 26.38 -9.61 -24.00
CA PRO A 40 25.32 -8.61 -24.09
C PRO A 40 23.94 -9.26 -24.02
N VAL A 41 23.05 -8.73 -23.17
CA VAL A 41 21.70 -9.26 -23.01
C VAL A 41 20.75 -8.61 -24.00
N GLY A 42 20.11 -9.43 -24.84
CA GLY A 42 19.11 -9.00 -25.82
C GLY A 42 19.68 -8.49 -27.15
N ASN A 43 18.78 -8.16 -28.10
CA ASN A 43 19.17 -7.75 -29.45
C ASN A 43 19.65 -6.29 -29.55
N LYS A 44 19.40 -5.50 -28.49
CA LYS A 44 19.86 -4.12 -28.31
C LYS A 44 20.33 -3.98 -26.86
N PRO A 45 21.57 -4.40 -26.56
CA PRO A 45 22.05 -4.44 -25.19
C PRO A 45 22.09 -3.03 -24.60
N ALA A 46 21.71 -2.93 -23.33
CA ALA A 46 21.90 -1.71 -22.56
C ALA A 46 23.40 -1.41 -22.44
N SER A 47 23.79 -0.15 -22.25
CA SER A 47 25.16 0.13 -21.81
C SER A 47 25.39 -0.46 -20.41
N ASP A 48 26.64 -0.77 -20.05
CA ASP A 48 26.95 -1.33 -18.73
C ASP A 48 26.49 -0.42 -17.59
N GLY A 49 26.60 0.90 -17.77
CA GLY A 49 26.07 1.88 -16.82
C GLY A 49 24.53 1.81 -16.68
N MET A 50 23.81 1.61 -17.79
CA MET A 50 22.36 1.43 -17.76
C MET A 50 21.98 0.08 -17.12
N MET A 51 22.73 -1.00 -17.42
CA MET A 51 22.52 -2.30 -16.80
C MET A 51 22.73 -2.24 -15.28
N LEU A 52 23.78 -1.55 -14.82
CA LEU A 52 24.02 -1.31 -13.40
C LEU A 52 22.87 -0.53 -12.76
N ALA A 53 22.37 0.53 -13.43
CA ALA A 53 21.23 1.30 -12.94
C ALA A 53 19.94 0.45 -12.85
N LEU A 54 19.68 -0.42 -13.82
CA LEU A 54 18.56 -1.35 -13.80
C LEU A 54 18.68 -2.39 -12.70
N TRP A 55 19.88 -2.92 -12.47
CA TRP A 55 20.14 -3.84 -11.37
C TRP A 55 19.92 -3.19 -10.00
N VAL A 56 20.49 -2.01 -9.76
CA VAL A 56 20.27 -1.27 -8.51
C VAL A 56 18.79 -0.92 -8.36
N GLY A 57 18.17 -0.36 -9.39
CA GLY A 57 16.80 0.11 -9.36
C GLY A 57 15.79 -1.02 -9.19
N VAL A 58 15.78 -1.99 -10.10
CA VAL A 58 14.78 -3.08 -10.16
C VAL A 58 15.19 -4.27 -9.30
N GLY A 59 16.48 -4.63 -9.29
CA GLY A 59 16.98 -5.79 -8.56
C GLY A 59 17.09 -5.59 -7.05
N VAL A 60 17.31 -4.34 -6.59
CA VAL A 60 17.56 -4.04 -5.17
C VAL A 60 16.56 -3.04 -4.60
N LEU A 61 16.50 -1.82 -5.15
CA LEU A 61 15.69 -0.74 -4.57
C LEU A 61 14.19 -1.02 -4.65
N PHE A 62 13.71 -1.63 -5.74
CA PHE A 62 12.30 -1.90 -5.95
C PHE A 62 11.71 -2.90 -4.93
N PRO A 63 12.34 -4.07 -4.64
CA PRO A 63 11.95 -4.93 -3.52
C PRO A 63 11.99 -4.24 -2.17
N LEU A 64 13.09 -3.52 -1.88
CA LEU A 64 13.26 -2.82 -0.61
C LEU A 64 12.19 -1.76 -0.41
N PHE A 65 11.82 -1.05 -1.47
CA PHE A 65 10.73 -0.09 -1.47
C PHE A 65 9.41 -0.75 -1.05
N PHE A 66 9.00 -1.85 -1.68
CA PHE A 66 7.77 -2.55 -1.29
C PHE A 66 7.84 -3.19 0.10
N TYR A 67 9.02 -3.64 0.51
CA TYR A 67 9.24 -4.14 1.88
C TYR A 67 9.03 -3.04 2.92
N SER A 68 9.45 -1.81 2.60
CA SER A 68 9.29 -0.63 3.47
C SER A 68 7.84 -0.12 3.53
N CYS A 69 7.03 -0.40 2.50
CA CYS A 69 5.66 0.08 2.41
C CYS A 69 4.77 -0.51 3.52
N LYS A 70 4.14 0.39 4.29
CA LYS A 70 3.21 0.02 5.36
C LYS A 70 2.06 1.01 5.50
N LEU A 71 0.86 0.49 5.70
CA LEU A 71 -0.31 1.26 6.09
C LEU A 71 -0.51 1.11 7.60
N MET A 72 -0.61 2.21 8.30
CA MET A 72 -0.89 2.28 9.73
C MET A 72 -2.19 3.05 9.93
N VAL A 73 -3.11 2.46 10.70
CA VAL A 73 -4.42 3.04 11.02
C VAL A 73 -4.61 2.92 12.52
N GLU A 74 -4.86 4.04 13.19
CA GLU A 74 -5.07 4.15 14.63
C GLU A 74 -6.35 4.94 14.90
N VAL A 75 -7.18 4.46 15.82
CA VAL A 75 -8.37 5.16 16.28
C VAL A 75 -8.19 5.50 17.75
N TYR A 76 -8.31 6.78 18.06
CA TYR A 76 -8.34 7.33 19.42
C TYR A 76 -9.71 7.98 19.66
N PRO A 77 -10.10 8.22 20.92
CA PRO A 77 -11.22 9.11 21.21
C PRO A 77 -11.03 10.46 20.50
N GLY A 78 -12.02 10.86 19.72
CA GLY A 78 -12.08 12.10 18.94
C GLY A 78 -11.35 12.09 17.59
N VAL A 79 -10.54 11.08 17.25
CA VAL A 79 -9.71 11.14 16.02
C VAL A 79 -9.32 9.78 15.43
N LEU A 80 -9.48 9.67 14.10
CA LEU A 80 -8.87 8.64 13.27
C LEU A 80 -7.55 9.14 12.71
N ARG A 81 -6.44 8.45 12.99
CA ARG A 81 -5.10 8.76 12.49
C ARG A 81 -4.65 7.68 11.52
N TYR A 82 -4.08 8.07 10.39
CA TYR A 82 -3.53 7.12 9.44
C TYR A 82 -2.26 7.62 8.76
N ARG A 83 -1.42 6.67 8.35
CA ARG A 83 -0.17 6.96 7.66
C ARG A 83 0.19 5.79 6.74
N PHE A 84 0.42 6.09 5.47
CA PHE A 84 0.94 5.11 4.52
C PHE A 84 2.41 5.45 4.26
N ALA A 85 3.33 4.79 4.98
CA ALA A 85 4.75 4.99 4.77
C ALA A 85 5.23 4.20 3.54
N PRO A 86 6.21 4.71 2.77
CA PRO A 86 6.92 5.98 2.96
C PRO A 86 6.21 7.21 2.34
N PHE A 87 5.08 7.04 1.66
CA PHE A 87 4.38 8.12 0.93
C PHE A 87 3.89 9.28 1.81
N HIS A 88 3.43 8.98 3.03
CA HIS A 88 3.02 9.98 4.02
C HIS A 88 4.15 10.20 5.03
N LEU A 89 4.75 11.40 4.98
CA LEU A 89 5.81 11.82 5.91
C LEU A 89 5.26 12.06 7.33
N ARG A 90 4.02 12.55 7.42
CA ARG A 90 3.31 12.84 8.68
C ARG A 90 2.06 11.97 8.78
N TRP A 91 1.50 11.90 9.99
CA TRP A 91 0.18 11.33 10.19
C TRP A 91 -0.89 12.26 9.62
N HIS A 92 -1.87 11.67 8.95
CA HIS A 92 -3.11 12.35 8.60
C HIS A 92 -4.15 12.05 9.66
N GLU A 93 -5.01 13.02 9.94
CA GLU A 93 -5.98 12.96 11.03
C GLU A 93 -7.36 13.34 10.50
N ILE A 94 -8.38 12.58 10.90
CA ILE A 94 -9.79 12.80 10.60
C ILE A 94 -10.49 12.94 11.96
N PRO A 95 -10.90 14.15 12.35
CA PRO A 95 -11.65 14.37 13.60
C PRO A 95 -13.01 13.65 13.56
N ALA A 96 -13.49 13.21 14.72
CA ALA A 96 -14.77 12.51 14.82
C ALA A 96 -15.95 13.34 14.28
N GLU A 97 -15.93 14.65 14.52
CA GLU A 97 -16.93 15.61 14.01
C GLU A 97 -17.01 15.66 12.48
N SER A 98 -15.93 15.29 11.78
CA SER A 98 -15.89 15.27 10.32
C SER A 98 -16.38 13.95 9.72
N LEU A 99 -16.59 12.92 10.55
CA LEU A 99 -17.02 11.60 10.12
C LEU A 99 -18.56 11.54 10.12
N ALA A 100 -19.15 11.37 8.93
CA ALA A 100 -20.59 11.23 8.77
C ALA A 100 -21.03 9.77 8.90
N GLU A 101 -20.27 8.84 8.33
CA GLU A 101 -20.57 7.40 8.37
C GLU A 101 -19.28 6.58 8.30
N ALA A 102 -19.24 5.46 9.02
CA ALA A 102 -18.19 4.45 8.92
C ALA A 102 -18.81 3.05 8.84
N THR A 103 -18.65 2.41 7.69
CA THR A 103 -19.31 1.12 7.39
C THR A 103 -18.31 0.09 6.90
N ALA A 104 -18.31 -1.09 7.54
CA ALA A 104 -17.51 -2.24 7.11
C ALA A 104 -18.06 -2.80 5.80
N VAL A 105 -17.18 -2.99 4.82
CA VAL A 105 -17.56 -3.38 3.45
C VAL A 105 -16.63 -4.46 2.89
N THR A 106 -17.20 -5.29 2.03
CA THR A 106 -16.44 -6.10 1.06
C THR A 106 -16.41 -5.35 -0.26
N TYR A 107 -15.22 -5.23 -0.87
CA TYR A 107 -15.03 -4.60 -2.18
C TYR A 107 -14.21 -5.51 -3.09
N ARG A 108 -14.05 -5.13 -4.35
CA ARG A 108 -13.22 -5.84 -5.33
C ARG A 108 -11.99 -4.99 -5.63
N PRO A 109 -10.82 -5.24 -5.01
CA PRO A 109 -9.65 -4.34 -5.08
C PRO A 109 -9.27 -3.95 -6.51
N LEU A 110 -9.19 -4.93 -7.43
CA LEU A 110 -8.83 -4.70 -8.83
C LEU A 110 -9.91 -3.95 -9.61
N ARG A 111 -11.20 -4.27 -9.40
CA ARG A 111 -12.29 -3.66 -10.18
C ARG A 111 -12.67 -2.26 -9.68
N ASP A 112 -12.74 -2.10 -8.36
CA ASP A 112 -13.32 -0.91 -7.75
C ASP A 112 -12.26 0.19 -7.51
N TYR A 113 -10.98 -0.20 -7.36
CA TYR A 113 -9.88 0.72 -7.07
C TYR A 113 -8.62 0.48 -7.94
N GLY A 114 -8.60 -0.55 -8.78
CA GLY A 114 -7.48 -0.89 -9.66
C GLY A 114 -6.31 -1.60 -8.98
N GLY A 115 -6.46 -2.06 -7.73
CA GLY A 115 -5.45 -2.83 -7.00
C GLY A 115 -5.21 -2.35 -5.57
N TRP A 116 -4.01 -2.64 -5.06
CA TRP A 116 -3.57 -2.30 -3.71
C TRP A 116 -2.59 -1.11 -3.75
N GLY A 117 -2.53 -0.34 -2.66
CA GLY A 117 -1.76 0.88 -2.48
C GLY A 117 -2.64 2.07 -2.10
N ILE A 118 -2.17 3.26 -2.46
CA ILE A 118 -2.95 4.50 -2.42
C ILE A 118 -3.63 4.65 -3.77
N ARG A 119 -4.97 4.59 -3.80
CA ARG A 119 -5.76 4.58 -5.03
C ARG A 119 -6.77 5.71 -5.03
N TYR A 120 -7.09 6.17 -6.24
CA TYR A 120 -8.15 7.14 -6.50
C TYR A 120 -9.06 6.53 -7.56
N SER A 121 -10.36 6.48 -7.28
CA SER A 121 -11.36 6.04 -8.23
C SER A 121 -12.60 6.93 -8.13
N SER A 122 -13.60 6.66 -8.96
CA SER A 122 -14.91 7.33 -8.85
C SER A 122 -15.61 7.06 -7.52
N GLN A 123 -15.20 6.04 -6.76
CA GLN A 123 -15.72 5.74 -5.43
C GLN A 123 -14.99 6.49 -4.31
N GLY A 124 -13.99 7.31 -4.65
CA GLY A 124 -13.18 8.07 -3.70
C GLY A 124 -11.76 7.53 -3.56
N LYS A 125 -11.12 7.90 -2.44
CA LYS A 125 -9.74 7.48 -2.14
C LYS A 125 -9.74 6.12 -1.45
N ALA A 126 -8.77 5.27 -1.73
CA ALA A 126 -8.57 4.04 -0.98
C ALA A 126 -7.13 3.88 -0.52
N TYR A 127 -6.97 3.41 0.72
CA TYR A 127 -5.73 2.94 1.29
C TYR A 127 -5.90 1.47 1.60
N ASN A 128 -5.29 0.60 0.81
CA ASN A 128 -5.43 -0.85 0.99
C ASN A 128 -4.12 -1.55 0.69
N VAL A 129 -3.64 -2.40 1.58
CA VAL A 129 -2.39 -3.14 1.36
C VAL A 129 -2.65 -4.59 0.94
N ARG A 130 -3.73 -5.20 1.46
CA ARG A 130 -4.06 -6.61 1.20
C ARG A 130 -5.52 -6.93 1.50
N GLY A 131 -6.02 -8.01 0.91
CA GLY A 131 -7.39 -8.46 1.10
C GLY A 131 -8.42 -7.62 0.33
N ASN A 132 -9.68 -7.83 0.68
CA ASN A 132 -10.88 -7.28 0.03
C ASN A 132 -11.93 -6.77 1.03
N ARG A 133 -11.54 -6.65 2.31
CA ARG A 133 -12.34 -6.10 3.41
C ARG A 133 -11.76 -4.77 3.85
N GLY A 134 -12.61 -3.91 4.40
CA GLY A 134 -12.22 -2.58 4.86
C GLY A 134 -13.39 -1.76 5.36
N VAL A 135 -13.14 -0.52 5.75
CA VAL A 135 -14.16 0.42 6.22
C VAL A 135 -14.23 1.59 5.26
N ARG A 136 -15.43 1.84 4.74
CA ARG A 136 -15.73 3.06 3.99
C ARG A 136 -16.08 4.14 4.98
N VAL A 137 -15.28 5.20 4.99
CA VAL A 137 -15.48 6.42 5.78
C VAL A 137 -16.03 7.49 4.85
N CYS A 138 -17.24 7.93 5.13
CA CYS A 138 -17.87 9.07 4.47
C CYS A 138 -17.69 10.29 5.37
N LEU A 139 -17.09 11.35 4.84
CA LEU A 139 -16.91 12.61 5.57
C LEU A 139 -18.13 13.53 5.37
N THR A 140 -18.36 14.43 6.33
CA THR A 140 -19.40 15.47 6.23
C THR A 140 -19.22 16.40 5.04
N SER A 141 -18.00 16.49 4.50
CA SER A 141 -17.69 17.20 3.25
C SER A 141 -18.15 16.47 1.97
N GLY A 142 -18.65 15.24 2.07
CA GLY A 142 -19.01 14.38 0.94
C GLY A 142 -17.84 13.55 0.37
N GLN A 143 -16.63 13.70 0.90
CA GLN A 143 -15.49 12.87 0.50
C GLN A 143 -15.61 11.46 1.08
N THR A 144 -15.25 10.46 0.26
CA THR A 144 -15.25 9.05 0.67
C THR A 144 -13.83 8.50 0.68
N ILE A 145 -13.47 7.84 1.77
CA ILE A 145 -12.16 7.20 1.97
C ILE A 145 -12.38 5.75 2.40
N LEU A 146 -11.83 4.80 1.64
CA LEU A 146 -11.79 3.39 2.01
C LEU A 146 -10.47 3.07 2.71
N PHE A 147 -10.55 2.50 3.92
CA PHE A 147 -9.41 1.90 4.61
C PHE A 147 -9.52 0.38 4.55
N GLY A 148 -8.67 -0.28 3.76
CA GLY A 148 -8.54 -1.73 3.75
C GLY A 148 -8.10 -2.22 5.13
N SER A 149 -8.78 -3.23 5.65
CA SER A 149 -8.55 -3.75 7.01
C SER A 149 -8.78 -5.25 7.04
N GLN A 150 -7.95 -5.98 7.79
CA GLN A 150 -8.18 -7.40 8.08
C GLN A 150 -9.08 -7.60 9.30
N ARG A 151 -9.48 -6.51 9.94
CA ARG A 151 -10.38 -6.47 11.11
C ARG A 151 -11.40 -5.35 10.88
N ALA A 152 -12.06 -5.39 9.72
CA ALA A 152 -12.93 -4.32 9.22
C ALA A 152 -14.08 -3.99 10.18
N GLU A 153 -14.65 -5.00 10.82
CA GLU A 153 -15.72 -4.88 11.80
C GLU A 153 -15.23 -4.20 13.08
N GLU A 154 -14.04 -4.57 13.57
CA GLU A 154 -13.40 -3.95 14.74
C GLU A 154 -13.08 -2.48 14.45
N LEU A 155 -12.52 -2.18 13.27
CA LEU A 155 -12.25 -0.81 12.84
C LEU A 155 -13.53 0.02 12.73
N ALA A 156 -14.60 -0.52 12.12
CA ALA A 156 -15.86 0.19 12.00
C ALA A 156 -16.49 0.48 13.36
N SER A 157 -16.47 -0.50 14.28
CA SER A 157 -16.97 -0.32 15.65
C SER A 157 -16.17 0.72 16.42
N ALA A 158 -14.84 0.73 16.28
CA ALA A 158 -13.99 1.75 16.90
C ALA A 158 -14.29 3.16 16.35
N LEU A 159 -14.54 3.29 15.05
CA LEU A 159 -14.91 4.57 14.43
C LEU A 159 -16.31 5.06 14.83
N GLN A 160 -17.23 4.15 15.17
CA GLN A 160 -18.56 4.53 15.65
C GLN A 160 -18.53 4.96 17.12
N THR A 161 -17.58 4.46 17.91
CA THR A 161 -17.45 4.76 19.35
C THR A 161 -16.38 5.79 19.68
N MET A 162 -15.75 6.40 18.67
CA MET A 162 -14.71 7.42 18.89
C MET A 162 -15.25 8.81 19.24
N GLY A 163 -16.54 9.08 18.97
CA GLY A 163 -17.18 10.38 19.21
C GLY A 163 -17.53 10.61 20.68
#